data_AF-X1QLA7-F1
#
_entry.id   AF-X1QLA7-F1
#
_cell.length_a   1.000
_cell.length_b   1.000
_cell.length_c   1.000
_cell.angle_alpha   90.00
_cell.angle_beta   90.00
_cell.angle_gamma   90.00
#
_symmetry.space_group_name_H-M   'P 1'
#
loop_
_entity.id
_entity.type
_entity.pdbx_description
1 polymer ?
#
loop_
_entity_poly.entity_id
_entity_poly.type
_entity_poly.pdbx_seq_one_letter_code
_entity_poly.pdbx_strand_id
1 'polypeptide(L)'
;DRVFNVWLEKQVKQVIEMGVGIAIVVGGGNIWRGASAEEEGMDRVTADYAGMLATVINALALQDTLEKKGVTTRTQTSIVIQQVAEPYIRRRAIRHLEKGRAVIFAGGTGNPYMTTDTAAALRAIEIEAEVLLMAKN
;
A
#
# COMPACT_ATOMS: atom_id res chain seq x y z
N ASP A 1 2.05 -12.79 -11.09
CA ASP A 1 0.74 -12.44 -10.51
C ASP A 1 0.11 -13.36 -9.47
N ARG A 2 0.29 -14.69 -9.44
CA ARG A 2 -0.06 -15.50 -8.23
C ARG A 2 1.15 -15.96 -7.41
N VAL A 3 2.26 -16.26 -8.09
CA VAL A 3 3.50 -16.76 -7.46
C VAL A 3 4.19 -15.69 -6.60
N PHE A 4 4.19 -14.43 -7.05
CA PHE A 4 4.76 -13.30 -6.29
C PHE A 4 4.07 -13.10 -4.94
N ASN A 5 2.74 -13.16 -4.92
CA ASN A 5 1.95 -13.00 -3.70
C ASN A 5 2.21 -14.13 -2.69
N VAL A 6 2.46 -15.36 -3.16
CA VAL A 6 2.75 -16.53 -2.31
C VAL A 6 4.14 -16.49 -1.66
N TRP A 7 5.10 -15.83 -2.29
CA TRP A 7 6.43 -15.66 -1.70
C TRP A 7 6.44 -14.52 -0.69
N LEU A 8 5.84 -13.38 -1.05
CA LEU A 8 5.77 -12.19 -0.19
C LEU A 8 5.03 -12.49 1.13
N GLU A 9 3.93 -13.23 1.09
CA GLU A 9 3.15 -13.54 2.30
C GLU A 9 3.93 -14.37 3.33
N LYS A 10 4.77 -15.32 2.89
CA LYS A 10 5.59 -16.14 3.79
C LYS A 10 6.66 -15.30 4.48
N GLN A 11 7.28 -14.40 3.73
CA GLN A 11 8.31 -13.52 4.28
C GLN A 11 7.73 -12.51 5.26
N VAL A 12 6.60 -11.88 4.92
CA VAL A 12 5.92 -10.92 5.81
C VAL A 12 5.56 -11.60 7.14
N LYS A 13 5.03 -12.83 7.09
CA LYS A 13 4.72 -13.59 8.29
C LYS A 13 5.96 -13.85 9.15
N GLN A 14 7.04 -14.35 8.55
CA GLN A 14 8.28 -14.64 9.27
C GLN A 14 8.85 -13.40 9.96
N VAL A 15 8.85 -12.26 9.27
CA VAL A 15 9.38 -11.00 9.82
C VAL A 15 8.51 -10.48 10.98
N ILE A 16 7.18 -10.58 10.88
CA ILE A 16 6.28 -10.24 11.99
C ILE A 16 6.48 -11.18 13.19
N GLU A 17 6.70 -12.48 12.96
CA GLU A 17 6.99 -13.46 14.01
C GLU A 17 8.31 -13.17 14.74
N MET A 18 9.23 -12.43 14.12
CA MET A 18 10.47 -11.92 14.75
C MET A 18 10.24 -10.66 15.60
N GLY A 19 9.00 -10.15 15.67
CA GLY A 19 8.65 -8.92 16.41
C GLY A 19 8.87 -7.62 15.63
N VAL A 20 9.13 -7.71 14.32
CA VAL A 20 9.36 -6.53 13.48
C VAL A 20 8.03 -5.99 12.95
N GLY A 21 7.81 -4.68 13.09
CA GLY A 21 6.65 -3.99 12.51
C GLY A 21 6.78 -3.89 10.99
N ILE A 22 5.73 -4.30 10.25
CA ILE A 22 5.70 -4.21 8.79
C ILE A 22 4.62 -3.25 8.32
N ALA A 23 5.06 -2.26 7.53
CA ALA A 23 4.18 -1.42 6.71
C ALA A 23 4.50 -1.61 5.22
N ILE A 24 3.48 -1.64 4.37
CA ILE A 24 3.60 -1.93 2.94
C ILE A 24 2.93 -0.81 2.16
N VAL A 25 3.65 -0.16 1.26
CA VAL A 25 3.04 0.74 0.25
C VAL A 25 2.88 -0.04 -1.05
N VAL A 26 1.66 -0.07 -1.57
CA VAL A 26 1.34 -0.80 -2.81
C VAL A 26 1.21 0.15 -3.99
N GLY A 27 1.81 -0.23 -5.12
CA GLY A 27 1.62 0.42 -6.43
C GLY A 27 0.34 -0.04 -7.13
N GLY A 28 -0.02 0.63 -8.22
CA GLY A 28 -1.19 0.31 -9.05
C GLY A 28 -0.87 -0.10 -10.50
N GLY A 29 0.41 -0.18 -10.86
CA GLY A 29 0.88 -0.28 -12.25
C GLY A 29 0.48 -1.55 -13.03
N ASN A 30 0.09 -2.60 -12.32
CA ASN A 30 -0.46 -3.84 -12.90
C ASN A 30 -1.93 -3.69 -13.34
N ILE A 31 -2.67 -2.74 -12.78
CA ILE A 31 -4.09 -2.47 -13.10
C ILE A 31 -4.20 -1.21 -13.97
N TRP A 32 -3.43 -0.16 -13.65
CA TRP A 32 -3.52 1.14 -14.29
C TRP A 32 -2.15 1.69 -14.66
N ARG A 33 -2.00 2.16 -15.91
CA ARG A 33 -0.78 2.84 -16.39
C ARG A 33 -1.13 4.26 -16.84
N GLY A 34 -0.92 5.23 -15.95
CA GLY A 34 -1.33 6.63 -16.16
C GLY A 34 -0.71 7.29 -17.39
N ALA A 35 0.57 7.01 -17.69
CA ALA A 35 1.25 7.56 -18.85
C ALA A 35 0.54 7.22 -20.18
N SER A 36 0.06 5.99 -20.33
CA SER A 36 -0.69 5.57 -21.53
C SER A 36 -2.06 6.25 -21.62
N ALA A 37 -2.74 6.45 -20.49
CA ALA A 37 -4.03 7.14 -20.47
C ALA A 37 -3.90 8.63 -20.85
N GLU A 38 -2.82 9.29 -20.42
CA GLU A 38 -2.51 10.66 -20.83
C GLU A 38 -2.22 10.78 -22.32
N GLU A 39 -1.45 9.84 -22.88
CA GLU A 39 -1.18 9.77 -24.32
C GLU A 39 -2.48 9.61 -25.14
N GLU A 40 -3.48 8.93 -24.58
CA GLU A 40 -4.82 8.77 -25.15
C GLU A 40 -5.75 9.98 -24.90
N GLY A 41 -5.24 11.06 -24.29
CA GLY A 41 -5.96 12.32 -24.10
C GLY A 41 -6.71 12.47 -22.78
N MET A 42 -6.50 11.56 -21.81
CA MET A 42 -7.04 11.72 -20.46
C MET A 42 -6.32 12.85 -19.72
N ASP A 43 -7.08 13.65 -18.98
CA ASP A 43 -6.52 14.62 -18.04
C ASP A 43 -5.63 13.93 -17.00
N ARG A 44 -4.44 14.51 -16.78
CA ARG A 44 -3.41 13.97 -15.89
C ARG A 44 -3.92 13.70 -14.48
N VAL A 45 -4.67 14.65 -13.91
CA VAL A 45 -5.19 14.54 -12.54
C VAL A 45 -6.17 13.37 -12.44
N THR A 46 -7.02 13.22 -13.44
CA THR A 46 -7.96 12.09 -13.55
C THR A 46 -7.22 10.75 -13.65
N ALA A 47 -6.18 10.67 -14.49
CA ALA A 47 -5.37 9.47 -14.64
C ALA A 47 -4.63 9.09 -13.35
N ASP A 48 -4.12 10.06 -12.59
CA ASP A 48 -3.46 9.80 -11.31
C ASP A 48 -4.46 9.32 -10.24
N TYR A 49 -5.69 9.85 -10.19
CA TYR A 49 -6.74 9.33 -9.29
C TYR A 49 -7.14 7.89 -9.63
N ALA A 50 -7.29 7.56 -10.92
CA ALA A 50 -7.51 6.18 -11.34
C ALA A 50 -6.37 5.26 -10.88
N GLY A 51 -5.12 5.72 -11.01
CA GLY A 51 -3.95 5.01 -10.48
C GLY A 51 -3.97 4.83 -8.97
N MET A 52 -4.38 5.85 -8.21
CA MET A 52 -4.55 5.75 -6.76
C MET A 52 -5.65 4.75 -6.39
N LEU A 53 -6.78 4.72 -7.09
CA LEU A 53 -7.82 3.71 -6.87
C LEU A 53 -7.34 2.29 -7.21
N ALA A 54 -6.52 2.13 -8.25
CA ALA A 54 -5.87 0.86 -8.56
C ALA A 54 -5.00 0.34 -7.40
N THR A 55 -4.29 1.22 -6.68
CA THR A 55 -3.53 0.82 -5.49
C THR A 55 -4.45 0.30 -4.36
N VAL A 56 -5.67 0.85 -4.24
CA VAL A 56 -6.66 0.38 -3.25
C VAL A 56 -7.13 -1.03 -3.59
N ILE A 57 -7.38 -1.32 -4.88
CA ILE A 57 -7.73 -2.67 -5.33
C ILE A 57 -6.62 -3.67 -4.99
N ASN A 58 -5.36 -3.33 -5.27
CA ASN A 58 -4.22 -4.16 -4.91
C ASN A 58 -4.08 -4.36 -3.40
N ALA A 59 -4.34 -3.31 -2.61
CA ALA A 59 -4.29 -3.40 -1.15
C ALA A 59 -5.30 -4.41 -0.60
N LEU A 60 -6.53 -4.42 -1.12
CA LEU A 60 -7.56 -5.39 -0.73
C LEU A 60 -7.14 -6.82 -1.06
N ALA A 61 -6.59 -7.04 -2.26
CA ALA A 61 -6.10 -8.36 -2.67
C ALA A 61 -4.93 -8.84 -1.79
N LEU A 62 -4.00 -7.93 -1.44
CA LEU A 62 -2.88 -8.24 -0.56
C LEU A 62 -3.34 -8.51 0.87
N GLN A 63 -4.29 -7.73 1.39
CA GLN A 63 -4.87 -7.95 2.72
C GLN A 63 -5.49 -9.35 2.82
N ASP A 64 -6.37 -9.72 1.89
CA ASP A 64 -7.01 -11.05 1.88
C ASP A 64 -5.96 -12.17 1.84
N THR A 65 -4.89 -12.00 1.05
CA THR A 65 -3.79 -12.95 0.95
C THR A 65 -3.05 -13.11 2.29
N LEU A 66 -2.67 -11.99 2.93
CA LEU A 66 -1.99 -12.01 4.23
C LEU A 66 -2.87 -12.60 5.34
N GLU A 67 -4.16 -12.23 5.37
CA GLU A 67 -5.12 -12.74 6.36
C GLU A 67 -5.32 -14.24 6.23
N LYS A 68 -5.36 -14.80 5.01
CA LYS A 68 -5.37 -16.26 4.76
C LYS A 68 -4.15 -16.99 5.31
N LYS A 69 -3.05 -16.29 5.62
CA LYS A 69 -1.86 -16.86 6.27
C LYS A 69 -1.79 -16.61 7.77
N GLY A 70 -2.83 -16.03 8.35
CA GLY A 70 -2.91 -15.70 9.77
C GLY A 70 -2.20 -14.41 10.13
N VAL A 71 -1.81 -13.56 9.16
CA VAL A 71 -1.25 -12.25 9.43
C VAL A 71 -2.39 -11.26 9.62
N THR A 72 -2.55 -10.75 10.84
CA THR A 72 -3.55 -9.70 11.09
C THR A 72 -3.14 -8.43 10.36
N THR A 73 -3.97 -7.97 9.43
CA THR A 73 -3.60 -6.90 8.49
C THR A 73 -4.61 -5.76 8.54
N ARG A 74 -4.17 -4.51 8.32
CA ARG A 74 -5.04 -3.34 8.22
C ARG A 74 -4.67 -2.47 7.04
N THR A 75 -5.62 -2.22 6.17
CA THR A 75 -5.46 -1.29 5.04
C THR A 75 -5.90 0.11 5.42
N GLN A 76 -5.03 1.08 5.14
CA GLN A 76 -5.29 2.51 5.24
C GLN A 76 -5.09 3.19 3.90
N THR A 77 -5.94 4.16 3.58
CA THR A 77 -5.94 4.87 2.29
C THR A 77 -5.86 6.38 2.46
N SER A 78 -5.06 7.03 1.60
CA SER A 78 -4.99 8.50 1.51
C SER A 78 -6.25 9.11 0.87
N ILE A 79 -6.96 8.34 0.04
CA ILE A 79 -8.28 8.71 -0.49
C ILE A 79 -9.33 8.13 0.44
N VAL A 80 -10.23 8.96 0.97
CA VAL A 80 -11.25 8.51 1.92
C VAL A 80 -12.32 7.69 1.21
N ILE A 81 -12.33 6.38 1.44
CA ILE A 81 -13.33 5.43 0.92
C ILE A 81 -13.89 4.64 2.10
N GLN A 82 -14.82 5.24 2.84
CA GLN A 82 -15.25 4.78 4.17
C GLN A 82 -15.72 3.32 4.22
N GLN A 83 -16.37 2.84 3.15
CA GLN A 83 -16.92 1.50 3.07
C GLN A 83 -15.86 0.43 2.77
N VAL A 84 -14.65 0.83 2.37
CA VAL A 84 -13.64 -0.09 1.82
C VAL A 84 -12.43 -0.22 2.74
N ALA A 85 -11.88 0.90 3.22
CA ALA A 85 -10.65 0.90 4.02
C ALA A 85 -10.63 2.07 5.01
N GLU A 86 -9.83 1.93 6.06
CA GLU A 86 -9.64 3.01 7.04
C GLU A 86 -8.99 4.22 6.33
N PRO A 87 -9.39 5.48 6.64
CA PRO A 87 -8.60 6.63 6.23
C PRO A 87 -7.21 6.55 6.87
N TYR A 88 -6.17 6.98 6.15
CA TYR A 88 -4.83 7.07 6.72
C TYR A 88 -4.83 8.07 7.89
N ILE A 89 -4.43 7.57 9.06
CA ILE A 89 -4.21 8.36 10.26
C ILE A 89 -2.92 7.84 10.87
N ARG A 90 -1.85 8.66 10.84
CA ARG A 90 -0.50 8.33 11.35
C ARG A 90 -0.52 7.58 12.69
N ARG A 91 -1.19 8.14 13.69
CA ARG A 91 -1.28 7.54 15.04
C ARG A 91 -1.98 6.18 15.05
N ARG A 92 -2.93 5.96 14.14
CA ARG A 92 -3.63 4.67 13.99
C ARG A 92 -2.73 3.65 13.32
N ALA A 93 -1.97 4.03 12.30
CA ALA A 93 -0.97 3.17 11.67
C ALA A 93 0.06 2.67 12.69
N ILE A 94 0.67 3.60 13.45
CA ILE A 94 1.62 3.27 14.53
C ILE A 94 0.98 2.32 15.55
N ARG A 95 -0.27 2.61 15.97
CA ARG A 95 -0.97 1.75 16.93
C ARG A 95 -1.28 0.34 16.40
N HIS A 96 -1.44 0.17 15.09
CA HIS A 96 -1.59 -1.16 14.48
C HIS A 96 -0.23 -1.89 14.47
N LEU A 97 0.86 -1.19 14.14
CA LEU A 97 2.22 -1.74 14.16
C LEU A 97 2.62 -2.21 15.57
N GLU A 98 2.37 -1.40 16.61
CA GLU A 98 2.58 -1.76 18.02
C GLU A 98 1.83 -3.02 18.46
N LYS A 99 0.72 -3.35 17.79
CA LYS A 99 -0.10 -4.54 18.06
C LYS A 99 0.33 -5.76 17.24
N GLY A 100 1.46 -5.69 16.54
CA GLY A 100 1.96 -6.77 15.68
C GLY A 100 1.14 -6.98 14.42
N ARG A 101 0.43 -5.95 13.93
CA ARG A 101 -0.35 -6.04 12.68
C ARG A 101 0.44 -5.52 11.50
N ALA A 102 0.29 -6.17 10.34
CA ALA A 102 0.75 -5.59 9.09
C ALA A 102 -0.13 -4.39 8.72
N VAL A 103 0.48 -3.29 8.27
CA VAL A 103 -0.26 -2.11 7.78
C VAL A 103 -0.02 -1.93 6.30
N ILE A 104 -1.08 -1.83 5.50
CA ILE A 104 -0.99 -1.56 4.07
C ILE A 104 -1.42 -0.12 3.83
N PHE A 105 -0.60 0.67 3.14
CA PHE A 105 -0.92 2.02 2.69
C PHE A 105 -1.28 2.02 1.20
N ALA A 106 -2.46 2.51 0.90
CA ALA A 106 -3.01 2.67 -0.43
C ALA A 106 -3.38 4.14 -0.71
N GLY A 107 -3.76 4.42 -1.95
CA GLY A 107 -4.12 5.76 -2.41
C GLY A 107 -2.92 6.69 -2.57
N GLY A 108 -1.69 6.16 -2.65
CA GLY A 108 -0.47 6.97 -2.76
C GLY A 108 -0.37 8.04 -1.66
N THR A 109 0.01 9.27 -2.04
CA THR A 109 -0.04 10.43 -1.14
C THR A 109 -1.42 11.08 -1.06
N GLY A 110 -2.38 10.62 -1.87
CA GLY A 110 -3.68 11.27 -2.08
C GLY A 110 -3.63 12.46 -3.04
N ASN A 111 -2.45 12.78 -3.60
CA ASN A 111 -2.27 13.93 -4.47
C ASN A 111 -1.82 13.47 -5.88
N PRO A 112 -2.39 14.04 -6.96
CA PRO A 112 -1.87 13.88 -8.32
C PRO A 112 -0.40 14.34 -8.44
N TYR A 113 0.25 13.96 -9.54
CA TYR A 113 1.65 14.24 -9.87
C TYR A 113 2.68 13.57 -8.91
N MET A 114 2.22 12.69 -8.02
CA MET A 114 3.06 11.98 -7.07
C MET A 114 3.19 10.50 -7.45
N THR A 115 4.36 9.92 -7.20
CA THR A 115 4.60 8.49 -7.43
C THR A 115 4.37 7.68 -6.15
N THR A 116 4.22 6.37 -6.31
CA THR A 116 4.21 5.44 -5.18
C THR A 116 5.53 5.45 -4.41
N ASP A 117 6.67 5.68 -5.07
CA ASP A 117 7.98 5.83 -4.42
C ASP A 117 7.98 7.03 -3.45
N THR A 118 7.41 8.18 -3.86
CA THR A 118 7.25 9.34 -2.98
C THR A 118 6.33 9.02 -1.79
N ALA A 119 5.24 8.30 -2.03
CA ALA A 119 4.35 7.87 -0.94
C ALA A 119 5.04 6.92 0.04
N ALA A 120 5.87 6.00 -0.45
CA ALA A 120 6.64 5.08 0.38
C ALA A 120 7.64 5.80 1.27
N ALA A 121 8.39 6.75 0.72
CA ALA A 121 9.31 7.59 1.49
C ALA A 121 8.57 8.43 2.54
N LEU A 122 7.46 9.08 2.16
CA LEU A 122 6.65 9.87 3.09
C LEU A 122 6.13 9.02 4.25
N ARG A 123 5.51 7.86 3.94
CA ARG A 123 4.93 6.98 4.95
C ARG A 123 5.98 6.39 5.88
N ALA A 124 7.16 6.04 5.37
CA ALA A 124 8.29 5.58 6.17
C ALA A 124 8.73 6.64 7.20
N ILE A 125 8.86 7.90 6.77
CA ILE A 125 9.20 9.01 7.68
C ILE A 125 8.09 9.20 8.73
N GLU A 126 6.83 9.21 8.30
CA GLU A 126 5.72 9.44 9.23
C GLU A 126 5.58 8.34 10.27
N ILE A 127 5.80 7.06 9.93
CA ILE A 127 5.72 5.99 10.93
C ILE A 127 7.05 5.76 11.67
N GLU A 128 8.06 6.59 11.42
CA GLU A 128 9.40 6.47 12.01
C GLU A 128 10.05 5.10 11.70
N ALA A 129 9.87 4.62 10.47
CA ALA A 129 10.46 3.36 10.03
C ALA A 129 12.00 3.45 10.03
N GLU A 130 12.65 2.41 10.55
CA GLU A 130 14.11 2.30 10.58
C GLU A 130 14.71 2.06 9.19
N VAL A 131 13.95 1.43 8.29
CA VAL A 131 14.39 1.11 6.93
C VAL A 131 13.22 1.18 5.95
N LEU A 132 13.51 1.68 4.74
CA LEU A 132 12.61 1.60 3.59
C LEU A 132 13.19 0.60 2.58
N LEU A 133 12.45 -0.48 2.32
CA LEU A 133 12.81 -1.49 1.32
C LEU A 133 12.01 -1.25 0.03
N MET A 134 12.72 -1.00 -1.07
CA MET A 134 12.13 -0.77 -2.38
C MET A 134 12.22 -2.04 -3.23
N ALA A 135 11.09 -2.73 -3.39
CA ALA A 135 11.00 -3.86 -4.32
C ALA A 135 10.88 -3.32 -5.75
N LYS A 136 11.95 -3.45 -6.54
CA LYS A 136 11.97 -3.14 -7.97
C LYS A 136 12.19 -4.44 -8.76
N ASN A 137 11.60 -4.49 -9.96
CA ASN A 137 11.81 -5.58 -10.91
C ASN A 137 13.17 -5.46 -11.59
#